data_AF-A0AB74F612-F1
#
_entry.id   AF-A0AB74F612-F1
#
_cell.length_a   1.000
_cell.length_b   1.000
_cell.length_c   1.000
_cell.angle_alpha   90.00
_cell.angle_beta   90.00
_cell.angle_gamma   90.00
#
_symmetry.space_group_name_H-M   'P 1'
#
loop_
_entity.id
_entity.type
_entity.pdbx_description
1 polymer ?
#
loop_
_entity_poly.entity_id
_entity_poly.type
_entity_poly.pdbx_seq_one_letter_code
_entity_poly.pdbx_strand_id
1 'polypeptide(L)' 'MARPKIRIKTAGIKAKIFIDGVEIKGVRGYQLKHTAGGLPILEVDLKAVDLEIDGDIIPTLPEIYKGFYEKRAD' A
#
# COMPACT_ATOMS: atom_id res chain seq x y z
N MET A 1 6.90 -13.57 18.82
CA MET A 1 6.95 -12.92 17.49
C MET A 1 7.84 -11.70 17.58
N ALA A 2 8.78 -11.53 16.63
CA ALA A 2 9.58 -10.32 16.54
C ALA A 2 8.66 -9.14 16.17
N ARG A 3 8.82 -8.00 16.84
CA ARG A 3 8.04 -6.79 16.54
C ARG A 3 8.67 -6.13 15.31
N PRO A 4 7.92 -5.88 14.23
CA PRO A 4 8.47 -5.22 13.04
C PRO A 4 8.96 -3.82 13.41
N LYS A 5 10.17 -3.47 12.97
CA LYS A 5 10.74 -2.14 13.19
C LYS A 5 10.36 -1.23 12.04
N ILE A 6 9.38 -0.36 12.29
CA ILE A 6 8.97 0.69 11.35
C ILE A 6 9.86 1.92 11.59
N ARG A 7 10.49 2.44 10.53
CA ARG A 7 11.24 3.71 10.55
C ARG A 7 10.70 4.65 9.48
N ILE A 8 10.26 5.83 9.90
CA ILE A 8 9.87 6.92 9.01
C ILE A 8 11.03 7.93 9.00
N LYS A 9 11.65 8.15 7.84
CA LYS A 9 12.71 9.15 7.66
C LYS A 9 12.16 10.33 6.86
N THR A 10 12.06 11.48 7.49
CA THR A 10 11.61 12.72 6.86
C THR A 10 12.80 13.59 6.44
N ALA A 11 12.65 14.29 5.32
CA ALA A 11 13.59 15.29 4.81
C ALA A 11 12.77 16.41 4.15
N GLY A 12 12.45 17.44 4.93
CA GLY A 12 11.48 18.47 4.53
C GLY A 12 10.10 17.86 4.28
N ILE A 13 9.51 18.14 3.12
CA ILE A 13 8.18 17.62 2.71
C ILE A 13 8.19 16.15 2.25
N LYS A 14 9.36 15.51 2.17
CA LYS A 14 9.50 14.12 1.70
C LYS A 14 9.61 13.18 2.89
N ALA A 15 8.97 12.01 2.78
CA ALA A 15 9.10 10.92 3.74
C ALA A 15 9.48 9.62 3.02
N LYS A 16 10.32 8.81 3.68
CA LYS A 16 10.64 7.44 3.30
C LYS A 16 10.27 6.50 4.42
N ILE A 17 9.64 5.38 4.08
CA ILE A 17 9.19 4.38 5.05
C ILE A 17 10.04 3.13 4.90
N PHE A 18 10.49 2.60 6.03
CA PHE A 18 11.26 1.37 6.10
C PHE A 18 10.58 0.39 7.07
N ILE A 19 10.49 -0.87 6.69
CA ILE A 19 10.10 -1.98 7.56
C ILE A 19 11.30 -2.92 7.65
N ASP A 20 11.77 -3.17 8.88
CA ASP A 20 12.92 -4.05 9.15
C ASP A 20 14.18 -3.69 8.33
N GLY A 21 14.36 -2.39 8.08
CA GLY A 21 15.48 -1.84 7.32
C GLY A 21 15.26 -1.75 5.80
N VAL A 22 14.21 -2.40 5.26
CA VAL A 22 13.89 -2.38 3.82
C VAL A 22 12.99 -1.19 3.49
N GLU A 23 13.38 -0.37 2.51
CA GLU A 23 12.57 0.78 2.05
C GLU A 23 11.35 0.31 1.25
N ILE A 24 10.16 0.79 1.62
CA ILE A 24 8.95 0.62 0.81
C ILE A 24 8.96 1.68 -0.29
N LYS A 25 9.17 1.24 -1.53
CA LYS A 25 9.15 2.13 -2.71
C LYS A 25 7.72 2.45 -3.12
N GLY A 26 7.55 3.56 -3.84
CA GLY A 26 6.24 3.94 -4.39
C GLY A 26 5.26 4.58 -3.40
N VAL A 27 5.67 4.80 -2.15
CA VAL A 27 4.88 5.54 -1.15
C VAL A 27 4.61 6.96 -1.62
N ARG A 28 3.34 7.36 -1.63
CA ARG A 28 2.87 8.73 -1.92
C ARG A 28 2.34 9.47 -0.70
N GLY A 29 2.02 8.74 0.37
CA GLY A 29 1.47 9.29 1.61
C GLY A 29 1.47 8.23 2.71
N TYR A 30 1.27 8.66 3.95
CA TYR A 30 1.09 7.76 5.09
C TYR A 30 0.29 8.43 6.21
N GLN A 31 -0.35 7.62 7.04
CA GLN A 31 -1.06 8.06 8.22
C GLN A 31 -0.77 7.12 9.39
N LEU A 32 -0.65 7.68 10.59
CA LEU A 32 -0.63 6.90 11.83
C LEU A 32 -2.00 6.96 12.47
N LYS A 33 -2.64 5.80 12.64
CA LYS A 33 -3.90 5.66 13.37
C LYS A 33 -3.62 5.14 14.77
N HIS A 34 -4.19 5.80 15.75
CA HIS A 34 -4.13 5.39 17.15
C HIS A 34 -5.54 5.33 17.72
N THR A 35 -5.93 4.15 18.17
CA THR A 35 -7.21 3.92 18.85
C THR A 35 -6.93 3.52 20.29
N ALA A 36 -7.70 4.05 21.24
CA ALA A 36 -7.52 3.75 22.65
C ALA A 36 -7.56 2.24 22.90
N GLY A 37 -6.54 1.71 23.58
CA GLY A 37 -6.40 0.28 23.87
C GLY A 37 -5.87 -0.59 22.72
N GLY A 38 -5.67 -0.03 21.53
CA GLY A 38 -5.11 -0.73 20.36
C GLY A 38 -3.63 -0.44 20.14
N LEU A 39 -2.96 -1.31 19.38
CA LEU A 39 -1.62 -1.00 18.86
C LEU A 39 -1.73 0.06 17.74
N PRO A 40 -0.80 1.02 17.66
CA PRO A 40 -0.75 1.97 16.56
C PRO A 40 -0.65 1.27 15.20
N ILE A 41 -1.38 1.77 14.21
CA ILE A 41 -1.37 1.25 12.84
C ILE A 41 -0.71 2.30 11.94
N LEU A 42 0.25 1.85 11.13
CA LEU A 42 0.77 2.64 10.01
C LEU A 42 0.01 2.26 8.75
N GLU A 43 -0.66 3.23 8.15
CA GLU A 43 -1.26 3.13 6.83
C GLU A 43 -0.37 3.83 5.81
N VAL A 44 -0.15 3.20 4.66
CA VAL A 44 0.66 3.74 3.57
C VAL A 44 -0.16 3.81 2.30
N ASP A 45 -0.11 4.95 1.64
CA ASP A 45 -0.66 5.12 0.31
C ASP A 45 0.44 4.80 -0.70
N LEU A 46 0.19 3.86 -1.61
CA LEU A 46 1.10 3.51 -2.70
C LEU A 46 0.58 4.06 -4.04
N LYS A 47 1.50 4.32 -4.96
CA LYS A 47 1.17 4.58 -6.37
C LYS A 47 0.82 3.25 -7.05
N ALA A 48 -0.47 2.95 -7.16
CA ALA A 48 -0.97 1.76 -7.86
C ALA A 48 -1.15 2.05 -9.37
N VAL A 49 -0.05 2.32 -10.08
CA VAL A 49 -0.06 2.63 -11.52
C VAL A 49 0.10 1.41 -12.42
N ASP A 50 0.73 0.35 -11.90
CA ASP A 50 0.86 -0.96 -12.53
C ASP A 50 0.61 -1.97 -11.41
N LEU A 51 -0.55 -2.62 -11.45
CA LEU A 51 -1.07 -3.45 -10.37
C LEU A 51 -1.28 -4.86 -10.90
N GLU A 52 -0.70 -5.82 -10.21
CA GLU A 52 -1.00 -7.23 -10.36
C GLU A 52 -1.77 -7.70 -9.13
N ILE A 53 -2.83 -8.46 -9.35
CA ILE A 53 -3.62 -9.07 -8.28
C ILE A 53 -3.54 -10.57 -8.51
N ASP A 54 -2.76 -11.25 -7.69
CA ASP A 54 -2.73 -12.71 -7.62
C ASP A 54 -3.63 -13.14 -6.46
N GLY A 55 -4.77 -13.76 -6.78
CA GLY A 55 -5.77 -14.15 -5.81
C GLY A 55 -6.56 -15.36 -6.25
N ASP A 56 -6.95 -16.18 -5.28
CA ASP A 56 -7.67 -17.44 -5.53
C ASP A 56 -9.00 -17.24 -6.28
N ILE A 57 -9.67 -16.11 -6.04
CA ILE A 57 -10.92 -15.73 -6.72
C ILE A 57 -10.85 -14.24 -7.04
N ILE A 58 -10.81 -13.91 -8.34
CA ILE A 58 -10.98 -12.54 -8.83
C ILE A 58 -12.40 -12.44 -9.40
N PRO A 59 -13.32 -11.69 -8.77
CA PRO A 59 -14.68 -11.57 -9.27
C PRO A 59 -14.69 -10.88 -10.63
N THR A 60 -15.64 -11.28 -11.48
CA THR A 60 -15.85 -10.63 -12.78
C THR A 60 -16.02 -9.13 -12.62
N LEU A 61 -15.32 -8.37 -13.47
CA LEU A 61 -15.42 -6.92 -13.50
C LEU A 61 -16.89 -6.47 -13.72
N PRO A 62 -17.47 -5.64 -12.84
CA PRO A 62 -18.83 -5.14 -13.03
C PRO A 62 -19.00 -4.39 -14.36
N GLU A 63 -20.19 -4.47 -14.96
CA GLU A 63 -20.47 -3.93 -16.30
C GLU A 63 -20.08 -2.44 -16.45
N ILE A 64 -20.38 -1.64 -15.42
CA ILE A 64 -20.09 -0.20 -15.38
C ILE A 64 -18.60 0.12 -15.54
N TYR A 65 -17.71 -0.84 -15.26
CA TYR A 65 -16.28 -0.64 -15.33
C TYR A 65 -15.66 -1.16 -16.63
N LYS A 66 -16.37 -1.96 -17.44
CA LYS A 66 -15.79 -2.58 -18.65
C LYS A 66 -15.14 -1.59 -19.62
N GLY A 67 -15.70 -0.38 -19.76
CA GLY A 67 -15.14 0.66 -20.64
C GLY A 67 -13.81 1.27 -20.19
N PHE A 68 -13.36 0.99 -18.95
CA PHE A 68 -12.13 1.55 -18.39
C PHE A 68 -10.98 0.53 -18.33
N TYR A 69 -11.23 -0.74 -18.67
CA TYR A 69 -10.25 -1.81 -18.55
C TYR A 69 -10.16 -2.59 -19.86
N GLU A 70 -8.94 -2.89 -20.28
CA GLU A 70 -8.66 -3.77 -21.41
C GLU A 70 -8.03 -5.06 -20.90
N LYS A 71 -8.39 -6.20 -21.49
CA LYS A 71 -7.71 -7.46 -21.20
C LYS A 71 -6.28 -7.35 -21.76
N ARG A 72 -5.26 -7.41 -20.91
CA ARG A 72 -3.87 -7.56 -21.39
C ARG A 72 -3.76 -8.89 -22.13
N ALA A 73 -3.07 -8.88 -23.28
CA ALA A 73 -2.72 -10.10 -23.99
C ALA A 73 -1.69 -10.87 -23.17
N ASP A 74 -1.89 -12.19 -23.06
CA ASP A 74 -0.99 -13.14 -22.40
C ASP A 74 0.31 -13.36 -23.20
#